data_AF-A0A6L5FAP7-F1
#
_entry.id   AF-A0A6L5FAP7-F1
#
_cell.length_a   1.000
_cell.length_b   1.000
_cell.length_c   1.000
_cell.angle_alpha   90.00
_cell.angle_beta   90.00
_cell.angle_gamma   90.00
#
_symmetry.space_group_name_H-M   'P 1'
#
loop_
_entity.id
_entity.type
_entity.pdbx_description
1 polymer ?
#
loop_
_entity_poly.entity_id
_entity_poly.type
_entity_poly.pdbx_seq_one_letter_code
_entity_poly.pdbx_strand_id
1 'polypeptide(L)'
;QRELLHAGLRVGRDHIASTVNTLLLAYAGAAMPLLLLFHLSGQPFSVLANSEVVAVEILRTLVGSIGLVTAIPITTWLATREVMARPPTGRTS
;
A
#
# COMPACT_ATOMS: atom_id res chain seq x y z
N GLN A 1 -13.17 -3.18 -29.10
CA GLN A 1 -12.71 -4.01 -27.95
C GLN A 1 -11.37 -3.54 -27.35
N ARG A 2 -10.34 -3.22 -28.14
CA ARG A 2 -9.04 -2.75 -27.60
C ARG A 2 -9.13 -1.45 -26.78
N GLU A 3 -9.98 -0.50 -27.18
CA GLU A 3 -10.16 0.75 -26.42
C GLU A 3 -10.74 0.54 -25.02
N LEU A 4 -11.67 -0.40 -24.85
CA LEU A 4 -12.27 -0.69 -23.53
C LEU A 4 -11.25 -1.36 -22.59
N LEU A 5 -10.40 -2.24 -23.11
CA LEU A 5 -9.31 -2.84 -22.34
C LEU A 5 -8.28 -1.78 -21.91
N HIS A 6 -7.90 -0.89 -22.82
CA HIS A 6 -7.01 0.23 -22.51
C HIS A 6 -7.63 1.22 -21.51
N ALA A 7 -8.93 1.51 -21.63
CA ALA A 7 -9.64 2.36 -20.69
C ALA A 7 -9.71 1.73 -19.29
N GLY A 8 -10.02 0.43 -19.20
CA GLY A 8 -10.04 -0.32 -17.94
C GLY A 8 -8.68 -0.38 -17.25
N LEU A 9 -7.61 -0.64 -18.01
CA LEU A 9 -6.23 -0.64 -17.48
C LEU A 9 -5.78 0.75 -17.01
N ARG A 10 -6.18 1.81 -17.72
CA ARG A 10 -5.85 3.19 -17.34
C ARG A 10 -6.53 3.59 -16.03
N VAL A 11 -7.83 3.30 -15.90
CA VAL A 11 -8.59 3.55 -14.65
C VAL A 11 -8.01 2.77 -13.48
N GLY A 12 -7.72 1.47 -13.67
CA GLY A 12 -7.10 0.66 -12.62
C GLY A 12 -5.73 1.18 -12.19
N ARG A 13 -4.89 1.60 -13.14
CA ARG A 13 -3.58 2.21 -12.87
C ARG A 13 -3.71 3.54 -12.13
N ASP A 14 -4.60 4.42 -12.57
CA ASP A 14 -4.78 5.73 -11.95
C ASP A 14 -5.31 5.59 -10.51
N HIS A 15 -6.20 4.63 -10.28
CA HIS A 15 -6.73 4.34 -8.95
C HIS A 15 -5.65 3.79 -8.00
N ILE A 16 -4.77 2.91 -8.47
CA ILE A 16 -3.63 2.40 -7.68
C ILE A 16 -2.61 3.51 -7.44
N ALA A 17 -2.31 4.32 -8.45
CA ALA A 17 -1.37 5.44 -8.33
C ALA A 17 -1.83 6.45 -7.27
N SER A 18 -3.14 6.76 -7.22
CA SER A 18 -3.70 7.63 -6.19
C SER A 18 -3.55 7.05 -4.78
N THR A 19 -3.83 5.76 -4.58
CA THR A 19 -3.67 5.08 -3.27
C THR A 19 -2.22 5.05 -2.82
N VAL A 20 -1.28 4.81 -3.74
CA VAL A 20 0.16 4.80 -3.44
C VAL A 20 0.62 6.19 -3.00
N ASN A 21 0.15 7.26 -3.66
CA ASN A 21 0.52 8.63 -3.32
C ASN A 21 0.10 9.03 -1.89
N THR A 22 -1.13 8.69 -1.48
CA THR A 22 -1.58 8.97 -0.10
C THR A 22 -0.85 8.13 0.94
N LEU A 23 -0.53 6.87 0.65
CA LEU A 23 0.25 6.02 1.55
C LEU A 23 1.69 6.50 1.71
N LEU A 24 2.32 6.96 0.63
CA LEU A 24 3.64 7.57 0.67
C LEU A 24 3.66 8.79 1.61
N LEU A 25 2.67 9.67 1.49
CA LEU A 25 2.54 10.86 2.35
C LEU A 25 2.30 10.48 3.82
N ALA A 26 1.43 9.51 4.09
CA ALA A 26 1.16 9.02 5.44
C ALA A 26 2.40 8.42 6.08
N TYR A 27 3.20 7.67 5.31
CA TYR A 27 4.46 7.09 5.77
C TYR A 27 5.49 8.16 6.11
N ALA A 28 5.67 9.14 5.22
CA ALA A 28 6.59 10.25 5.46
C ALA A 28 6.21 11.02 6.75
N GLY A 29 4.92 11.24 6.98
CA GLY A 29 4.41 11.81 8.23
C GLY A 29 4.64 10.91 9.45
N ALA A 30 4.44 9.60 9.33
CA ALA A 30 4.65 8.65 10.42
C ALA A 30 6.12 8.50 10.84
N ALA A 31 7.06 8.76 9.93
CA ALA A 31 8.49 8.74 10.21
C ALA A 31 9.00 10.01 10.93
N MET A 32 8.23 11.10 10.96
CA MET A 32 8.63 12.38 11.55
C MET A 32 9.06 12.31 13.03
N PRO A 33 8.33 11.64 13.95
CA PRO A 33 8.73 11.56 15.36
C PRO A 33 10.07 10.86 15.54
N LEU A 34 10.34 9.89 14.67
CA LEU A 34 11.55 9.10 14.68
C LEU A 34 12.73 9.95 14.18
N LEU A 35 12.54 10.71 13.10
CA LEU A 35 13.48 11.73 12.65
C LEU A 35 13.74 12.81 13.70
N LEU A 36 12.71 13.24 14.44
CA LEU A 36 12.84 14.22 15.52
C LEU A 36 13.61 13.67 16.72
N LEU A 37 13.32 12.44 17.15
CA LEU A 37 14.06 11.74 18.21
C LEU A 37 15.55 11.63 17.85
N PHE A 38 15.84 11.44 16.57
CA PHE A 38 17.21 11.37 16.05
C PHE A 38 17.90 12.72 15.99
N HIS A 39 17.18 13.76 15.61
CA HIS A 39 17.69 15.11 15.68
C HIS A 39 18.11 15.48 17.12
N LEU A 40 17.35 15.01 18.11
CA LEU A 40 17.61 15.28 19.53
C LEU A 40 18.70 14.40 20.15
N SER A 41 18.97 13.20 19.63
CA SER A 41 19.89 12.24 20.26
C SER A 41 21.38 12.53 20.01
N GLY A 42 21.71 13.38 19.02
CA GLY A 42 23.09 13.80 18.73
C GLY A 42 24.04 12.67 18.32
N GLN A 43 23.53 11.47 18.05
CA GLN A 43 24.33 10.29 17.68
C GLN A 43 24.80 10.36 16.23
N PRO A 44 26.01 9.88 15.91
CA PRO A 44 26.47 9.79 14.53
C PRO A 44 25.55 8.88 13.71
N PHE A 45 25.19 9.32 12.50
CA PHE A 45 24.26 8.64 11.59
C PHE A 45 24.61 7.16 11.34
N SER A 46 25.90 6.83 11.35
CA SER A 46 26.41 5.46 11.16
C SER A 46 26.02 4.51 12.28
N VAL A 47 26.05 4.94 13.54
CA VAL A 47 25.64 4.14 14.70
C VAL A 47 24.12 3.97 14.69
N LEU A 48 23.41 5.01 14.26
CA LEU A 48 21.97 5.06 14.19
C LEU A 48 21.39 4.11 13.12
N ALA A 49 21.96 4.15 11.90
CA ALA A 49 21.54 3.31 10.79
C ALA A 49 21.72 1.81 11.06
N ASN A 50 22.66 1.46 11.95
CA ASN A 50 22.89 0.08 12.40
C ASN A 50 22.12 -0.29 13.67
N SER A 51 21.29 0.60 14.21
CA SER A 51 20.51 0.30 15.41
C SER A 51 19.33 -0.62 15.10
N GLU A 52 19.10 -1.59 15.98
CA GLU A 52 18.00 -2.55 15.87
C GLU A 52 16.64 -1.85 15.75
N VAL A 53 16.42 -0.80 16.55
CA VAL A 53 15.17 -0.02 16.56
C VAL A 53 14.90 0.61 15.20
N VAL A 54 15.91 1.17 14.54
CA VAL A 54 15.79 1.73 13.18
C VAL A 54 15.47 0.64 12.18
N ALA A 55 16.22 -0.46 12.20
CA ALA A 55 16.04 -1.55 11.26
C ALA A 55 14.63 -2.16 11.37
N VAL A 56 14.18 -2.44 12.60
CA VAL A 56 12.83 -2.96 12.86
C VAL A 56 11.77 -1.97 12.40
N GLU A 57 11.94 -0.68 12.65
CA GLU A 57 10.93 0.29 12.20
C GLU A 57 10.84 0.36 10.68
N ILE A 58 11.98 0.47 10.00
CA ILE A 58 12.02 0.54 8.54
C ILE A 58 11.38 -0.72 7.94
N LEU A 59 11.74 -1.90 8.43
CA LEU A 59 11.16 -3.15 7.95
C LEU A 59 9.66 -3.23 8.25
N ARG A 60 9.23 -2.88 9.46
CA ARG A 60 7.82 -2.88 9.88
C ARG A 60 6.97 -1.99 8.99
N THR A 61 7.45 -0.78 8.73
CA THR A 61 6.72 0.20 7.94
C THR A 61 6.77 -0.14 6.45
N LEU A 62 7.89 -0.63 5.90
CA LEU A 62 7.97 -1.15 4.53
C LEU A 62 7.02 -2.33 4.30
N VAL A 63 7.11 -3.37 5.14
CA VAL A 63 6.26 -4.55 5.03
C VAL A 63 4.79 -4.18 5.24
N GLY A 64 4.49 -3.32 6.21
CA GLY A 64 3.13 -2.83 6.47
C GLY A 64 2.56 -2.06 5.29
N SER A 65 3.33 -1.16 4.68
CA SER A 65 2.88 -0.38 3.52
C SER A 65 2.69 -1.25 2.27
N ILE A 66 3.62 -2.17 1.97
CA ILE A 66 3.47 -3.12 0.87
C ILE A 66 2.22 -3.98 1.11
N GLY A 67 2.06 -4.56 2.30
CA GLY A 67 0.89 -5.35 2.65
C GLY A 67 -0.42 -4.57 2.45
N LEU A 68 -0.46 -3.31 2.89
CA LEU A 68 -1.63 -2.45 2.77
C LEU A 68 -1.95 -2.08 1.30
N VAL A 69 -0.93 -1.68 0.51
CA VAL A 69 -1.08 -1.39 -0.92
C VAL A 69 -1.58 -2.62 -1.67
N THR A 70 -1.06 -3.81 -1.33
CA THR A 70 -1.36 -5.05 -2.06
C THR A 70 -2.69 -5.67 -1.61
N ALA A 71 -3.15 -5.43 -0.38
CA ALA A 71 -4.40 -5.99 0.15
C ALA A 71 -5.62 -5.59 -0.69
N ILE A 72 -5.76 -4.30 -1.04
CA ILE A 72 -6.90 -3.77 -1.81
C ILE A 72 -7.06 -4.46 -3.19
N PRO A 73 -6.04 -4.52 -4.06
CA PRO A 73 -6.15 -5.21 -5.35
C PRO A 73 -6.31 -6.73 -5.18
N ILE A 74 -5.65 -7.35 -4.19
CA ILE A 74 -5.82 -8.78 -3.90
C ILE A 74 -7.28 -9.07 -3.52
N THR A 75 -7.86 -8.31 -2.59
CA THR A 75 -9.27 -8.48 -2.18
C THR A 75 -10.23 -8.24 -3.35
N THR A 76 -9.95 -7.25 -4.20
CA THR A 76 -10.77 -6.96 -5.39
C THR A 76 -10.70 -8.11 -6.40
N TRP A 77 -9.50 -8.65 -6.63
CA TRP A 77 -9.31 -9.80 -7.51
C TRP A 77 -10.00 -11.07 -6.96
N LEU A 78 -9.89 -11.33 -5.66
CA LEU A 78 -10.58 -12.44 -5.02
C LEU A 78 -12.11 -12.29 -5.09
N ALA A 79 -12.62 -11.09 -4.83
CA ALA A 79 -14.07 -10.81 -4.88
C ALA A 79 -14.62 -10.98 -6.30
N THR A 80 -13.93 -10.46 -7.32
CA THR A 80 -14.37 -10.62 -8.72
C THR A 80 -14.34 -12.08 -9.18
N ARG A 81 -13.33 -12.85 -8.77
CA ARG A 81 -13.27 -14.30 -9.04
C ARG A 81 -14.45 -15.05 -8.44
N GLU A 82 -14.78 -14.78 -7.18
CA GLU A 82 -15.92 -15.42 -6.50
C GLU A 82 -17.26 -15.00 -7.09
N VAL A 83 -17.44 -13.72 -7.44
CA VAL A 83 -18.66 -13.22 -8.09
C VAL A 83 -18.87 -13.85 -9.47
N MET A 84 -17.81 -14.01 -10.27
CA MET A 84 -17.91 -14.71 -11.56
C MET A 84 -18.17 -16.21 -11.42
N ALA A 85 -17.77 -16.82 -10.31
CA ALA A 85 -18.04 -18.22 -10.03
C ALA A 85 -19.50 -18.48 -9.61
N ARG A 86 -20.25 -17.45 -9.21
CA ARG A 86 -21.67 -17.57 -8.82
C ARG A 86 -22.59 -17.43 -10.06
N PRO A 87 -23.45 -18.42 -10.35
CA PRO A 87 -24.49 -18.26 -11.36
C PRO A 87 -25.45 -17.13 -10.97
N PRO A 88 -25.99 -16.36 -11.93
CA PRO A 88 -26.95 -15.31 -11.63
C PRO A 88 -28.15 -15.93 -10.94
N THR A 89 -28.30 -15.64 -9.64
CA THR A 89 -29.45 -16.13 -8.88
C THR A 89 -30.68 -15.45 -9.45
N GLY A 90 -31.46 -16.22 -10.22
CA GLY A 90 -32.62 -15.75 -10.95
C GLY A 90 -33.61 -15.08 -10.00
N ARG A 91 -33.96 -13.83 -10.31
CA ARG A 91 -35.26 -13.27 -9.95
C ARG A 91 -36.28 -13.84 -10.93
N THR A 92 -36.93 -14.92 -10.54
CA THR A 92 -38.28 -15.21 -11.05
C THR A 92 -39.27 -14.70 -10.02
N SER A 93 -40.06 -13.71 -10.46
CA SER A 93 -41.50 -13.51 -10.19
C SER A 93 -41.98 -13.59 -8.74
#